data_AF-A0A4Q1ZUQ6-F1
#
_entry.id   AF-A0A4Q1ZUQ6-F1
#
_cell.length_a   1.000
_cell.length_b   1.000
_cell.length_c   1.000
_cell.angle_alpha   90.00
_cell.angle_beta   90.00
_cell.angle_gamma   90.00
#
_symmetry.space_group_name_H-M   'P 1'
#
loop_
_entity.id
_entity.type
_entity.pdbx_description
1 polymer ?
#
loop_
_entity_poly.entity_id
_entity_poly.type
_entity_poly.pdbx_seq_one_letter_code
_entity_poly.pdbx_strand_id
1 'polypeptide(L)'
;MTLTKNERLKYITFYGKNGQRLKQIDLFSPAHTVDGKKVATPHTHLGYLHLEGGTRERMTVAESKLIEKVLNMWENHMGKL
;
A
#
# COMPACT_ATOMS: atom_id res chain seq x y z
N MET A 1 -4.10 -7.23 5.68
CA MET A 1 -3.17 -7.46 4.55
C MET A 1 -3.88 -8.36 3.55
N THR A 2 -3.75 -8.09 2.26
CA THR A 2 -4.34 -8.92 1.21
C THR A 2 -3.25 -9.30 0.24
N LEU A 3 -3.28 -10.54 -0.25
CA LEU A 3 -2.30 -11.06 -1.20
C LEU A 3 -2.83 -10.97 -2.62
N THR A 4 -1.90 -10.90 -3.56
CA THR A 4 -2.17 -11.16 -4.99
C THR A 4 -2.28 -12.66 -5.25
N LYS A 5 -2.69 -13.05 -6.46
CA LYS A 5 -2.72 -14.46 -6.89
C LYS A 5 -1.34 -15.15 -6.77
N ASN A 6 -0.25 -14.39 -6.84
CA ASN A 6 1.12 -14.89 -6.77
C ASN A 6 1.72 -14.74 -5.37
N GLU A 7 0.88 -14.66 -4.33
CA GLU A 7 1.29 -14.55 -2.92
C GLU A 7 2.13 -13.30 -2.59
N ARG A 8 2.10 -12.28 -3.45
CA ARG A 8 2.73 -10.98 -3.16
C ARG A 8 1.79 -10.09 -2.38
N LEU A 9 2.32 -9.25 -1.48
CA LEU A 9 1.52 -8.28 -0.75
C LEU A 9 0.86 -7.27 -1.69
N LYS A 10 -0.48 -7.18 -1.66
CA LYS A 10 -1.23 -6.28 -2.55
C LYS A 10 -1.18 -4.84 -2.04
N TYR A 11 -1.47 -4.63 -0.75
CA TYR A 11 -1.48 -3.32 -0.11
C TYR A 11 -1.27 -3.39 1.40
N ILE A 12 -0.88 -2.26 1.99
CA ILE A 12 -0.78 -2.03 3.44
C ILE A 12 -1.81 -0.96 3.83
N THR A 13 -2.74 -1.30 4.72
CA THR A 13 -3.75 -0.37 5.26
C THR A 13 -3.43 0.04 6.68
N PHE A 14 -3.66 1.30 7.00
CA PHE A 14 -3.46 1.88 8.33
C PHE A 14 -4.80 2.35 8.86
N TYR A 15 -5.03 2.15 10.15
CA TYR A 15 -6.29 2.48 10.80
C TYR A 15 -6.06 3.41 12.00
N GLY A 16 -7.01 4.30 12.24
CA GLY A 16 -7.05 5.17 13.40
C GLY A 16 -7.61 4.45 14.63
N LYS A 17 -7.62 5.15 15.77
CA LYS A 17 -8.06 4.59 17.05
C LYS A 17 -9.50 4.07 17.04
N ASN A 18 -10.35 4.65 16.21
CA ASN A 18 -11.75 4.26 16.04
C ASN A 18 -11.97 3.28 14.87
N GLY A 19 -10.90 2.68 14.33
CA GLY A 19 -10.98 1.68 13.28
C GLY A 19 -11.20 2.22 11.87
N GLN A 20 -11.28 3.54 11.68
CA GLN A 20 -11.35 4.13 10.33
C GLN A 20 -10.01 4.03 9.60
N ARG A 21 -10.03 3.72 8.30
CA ARG A 21 -8.82 3.71 7.47
C ARG A 21 -8.25 5.12 7.36
N LEU A 22 -6.97 5.28 7.66
CA LEU A 22 -6.26 6.56 7.55
C LEU A 22 -5.47 6.67 6.24
N LYS A 23 -4.91 5.57 5.76
CA LYS A 23 -4.20 5.50 4.48
C LYS A 23 -4.08 4.06 3.98
N GLN A 24 -3.86 3.92 2.69
CA GLN A 24 -3.54 2.66 2.03
C GLN A 24 -2.33 2.85 1.11
N ILE A 25 -1.36 1.96 1.21
CA ILE A 25 -0.21 1.91 0.30
C ILE A 25 -0.42 0.69 -0.61
N ASP A 26 -0.68 0.93 -1.89
CA ASP A 26 -0.76 -0.12 -2.89
C ASP A 26 0.65 -0.50 -3.32
N LEU A 27 0.97 -1.80 -3.37
CA LEU A 27 2.33 -2.31 -3.57
C LEU A 27 2.49 -3.02 -4.90
N PHE A 28 1.77 -4.14 -5.09
CA PHE A 28 1.94 -5.05 -6.23
C PHE A 28 0.62 -5.36 -6.94
N SER A 29 -0.28 -4.36 -7.05
CA SER A 29 -1.43 -4.44 -7.94
C SER A 29 -1.11 -3.85 -9.32
N PRO A 30 -1.83 -4.24 -10.39
CA PRO A 30 -1.76 -3.52 -11.65
C PRO A 30 -2.07 -2.03 -11.46
N ALA A 31 -1.49 -1.19 -12.31
CA ALA A 31 -1.83 0.23 -12.35
C ALA A 31 -3.34 0.41 -12.55
N HIS A 32 -3.95 1.30 -11.77
CA HIS A 32 -5.39 1.56 -11.81
C HIS A 32 -5.68 3.05 -11.88
N THR A 33 -6.93 3.36 -12.22
CA THR A 33 -7.37 4.74 -12.36
C THR A 33 -7.68 5.34 -11.01
N VAL A 34 -7.09 6.49 -10.73
CA VAL A 34 -7.36 7.34 -9.57
C VAL A 34 -7.61 8.74 -10.10
N ASP A 35 -8.79 9.29 -9.81
CA ASP A 35 -9.22 10.62 -10.29
C ASP A 35 -9.04 10.82 -11.81
N GLY A 36 -9.49 9.83 -12.58
CA GLY A 36 -9.39 9.85 -14.05
C GLY A 36 -7.97 9.63 -14.61
N LYS A 37 -6.94 9.47 -13.77
CA LYS A 37 -5.56 9.24 -14.19
C LYS A 37 -5.09 7.84 -13.85
N LYS A 38 -4.34 7.21 -14.75
CA LYS A 38 -3.75 5.90 -14.48
C LYS A 38 -2.51 6.06 -13.60
N VAL A 39 -2.53 5.44 -12.43
CA VAL A 39 -1.46 5.52 -11.42
C VAL A 39 -0.79 4.15 -11.26
N ALA A 40 0.54 4.14 -11.32
CA ALA A 40 1.33 2.92 -11.11
C ALA A 40 1.51 2.62 -9.61
N THR A 41 1.79 1.37 -9.27
CA THR A 41 2.20 1.00 -7.91
C THR A 41 3.73 1.03 -7.78
N PRO A 42 4.29 1.38 -6.61
CA PRO A 42 3.55 1.70 -5.39
C PRO A 42 3.01 3.15 -5.35
N HIS A 43 1.83 3.34 -4.76
CA HIS A 43 1.28 4.66 -4.45
C HIS A 43 0.43 4.63 -3.17
N THR A 44 0.23 5.80 -2.56
CA THR A 44 -0.50 5.95 -1.31
C THR A 44 -1.81 6.69 -1.53
N HIS A 45 -2.94 6.11 -1.10
CA HIS A 45 -4.20 6.81 -0.89
C HIS A 45 -4.26 7.35 0.52
N LEU A 46 -4.60 8.63 0.67
CA LEU A 46 -4.71 9.30 1.96
C LEU A 46 -6.18 9.49 2.33
N GLY A 47 -6.50 9.18 3.59
CA GLY A 47 -7.84 9.29 4.16
C GLY A 47 -8.64 7.99 4.12
N TYR A 48 -9.87 8.11 4.62
CA TYR A 48 -10.84 7.04 4.63
C TYR A 48 -11.61 7.03 3.31
N LEU A 49 -12.19 8.17 2.97
CA LEU A 49 -12.92 8.40 1.73
C LEU A 49 -11.94 8.54 0.56
N HIS A 50 -12.42 8.20 -0.63
CA HIS A 50 -11.65 8.41 -1.85
C HIS A 50 -11.36 9.90 -2.01
N LEU A 51 -10.08 10.26 -2.22
CA LEU A 51 -9.56 11.63 -2.36
C LEU A 51 -9.56 12.53 -1.12
N GLU A 52 -9.91 12.02 0.06
CA GLU A 52 -9.98 12.82 1.30
C GLU A 52 -8.62 13.44 1.71
N GLY A 53 -7.51 12.88 1.23
CA GLY A 53 -6.19 13.53 1.22
C GLY A 53 -5.45 13.38 -0.12
N GLY A 54 -6.15 12.99 -1.18
CA GLY A 54 -5.59 12.68 -2.48
C GLY A 54 -4.74 11.41 -2.55
N THR A 55 -3.97 11.32 -3.63
CA THR A 55 -3.09 10.19 -3.94
C THR A 55 -1.66 10.66 -4.14
N ARG A 56 -0.71 9.93 -3.56
CA ARG A 56 0.71 10.23 -3.64
C ARG A 56 1.46 9.09 -4.33
N GLU A 57 2.00 9.39 -5.49
CA GLU A 57 2.76 8.45 -6.32
C GLU A 57 4.20 8.24 -5.81
N ARG A 58 4.79 9.26 -5.18
CA ARG A 58 6.14 9.17 -4.61
C ARG A 58 6.10 8.78 -3.14
N MET A 59 6.66 7.63 -2.78
CA MET A 59 6.81 7.20 -1.39
C MET A 59 7.66 8.17 -0.57
N THR A 60 7.28 8.36 0.70
CA THR A 60 8.13 9.07 1.67
C THR A 60 9.24 8.14 2.13
N VAL A 61 10.32 8.70 2.70
CA VAL A 61 11.41 7.89 3.29
C VAL A 61 10.87 6.92 4.35
N ALA A 62 9.92 7.36 5.18
CA ALA A 62 9.31 6.53 6.21
C ALA A 62 8.49 5.37 5.61
N GLU A 63 7.74 5.62 4.54
CA GLU A 63 7.00 4.55 3.86
C GLU A 63 7.91 3.60 3.14
N SER A 64 8.95 4.06 2.44
CA SER A 64 9.90 3.17 1.78
C SER A 64 10.54 2.21 2.79
N LYS A 65 10.98 2.71 3.95
CA LYS A 65 11.53 1.88 5.03
C LYS A 65 10.50 0.89 5.59
N LEU A 66 9.25 1.32 5.76
CA LEU A 66 8.19 0.45 6.24
C LEU A 66 7.85 -0.64 5.23
N ILE A 67 7.77 -0.30 3.94
CA ILE A 67 7.51 -1.24 2.84
C ILE A 67 8.61 -2.29 2.83
N GLU A 68 9.88 -1.87 2.83
CA GLU A 68 11.03 -2.77 2.88
C GLU A 68 10.94 -3.74 4.07
N LYS A 69 10.68 -3.21 5.28
CA LYS A 69 10.53 -4.03 6.48
C LYS A 69 9.40 -5.06 6.33
N VAL A 70 8.23 -4.65 5.85
CA VAL A 70 7.07 -5.53 5.69
C VAL A 70 7.32 -6.59 4.61
N LEU A 71 7.99 -6.23 3.51
CA LEU A 71 8.38 -7.19 2.48
C LEU A 71 9.37 -8.22 3.00
N ASN A 72 10.40 -7.80 3.73
CA ASN A 72 11.37 -8.73 4.33
C ASN A 72 10.70 -9.68 5.32
N MET A 73 9.79 -9.18 6.16
CA MET A 73 9.01 -10.01 7.07
C MET A 73 8.15 -11.05 6.33
N TRP A 74 7.57 -10.67 5.20
CA TRP A 74 6.75 -11.56 4.39
C TRP A 74 7.59 -12.64 3.67
N GLU A 75 8.70 -12.27 3.04
CA GLU A 75 9.59 -13.24 2.38
C GLU A 75 10.17 -14.24 3.40
N ASN A 76 10.54 -13.78 4.60
CA ASN A 76 10.92 -14.64 5.72
C ASN A 76 9.79 -15.60 6.12
N HIS A 77 8.55 -15.12 6.23
CA HIS A 77 7.40 -15.96 6.56
C HIS A 77 7.16 -17.04 5.49
N MET A 78 7.42 -16.72 4.22
CA MET A 78 7.32 -17.66 3.11
C MET A 78 8.52 -18.62 3.00
N GLY A 79 9.53 -18.49 3.87
CA GLY A 79 10.75 -19.30 3.81
C GLY A 79 11.61 -19.04 2.56
N LYS A 80 11.53 -17.82 2.01
CA LYS A 80 12.22 -17.41 0.77
C LYS A 80 13.54 -16.67 1.01
N LEU A 81 13.98 -16.58 2.26
CA LEU A 81 15.22 -15.94 2.72
C LEU A 81 16.11 -16.95 3.43
#